data_AF-A0A1F9NYY1-F1
#
_entry.id   AF-A0A1F9NYY1-F1
#
_cell.length_a   1.000
_cell.length_b   1.000
_cell.length_c   1.000
_cell.angle_alpha   90.00
_cell.angle_beta   90.00
_cell.angle_gamma   90.00
#
_symmetry.space_group_name_H-M   'P 1'
#
loop_
_entity.id
_entity.type
_entity.pdbx_description
1 polymer ?
#
loop_
_entity_poly.entity_id
_entity_poly.type
_entity_poly.pdbx_seq_one_letter_code
_entity_poly.pdbx_strand_id
1 'polypeptide(L)'
;MSSVLNDPYHFETGEYRPPSEGGSSSLLVRLTRNCPWNHCTFCGMYKGEKFELRPPSEIICDINAMHRISLDLKEISIKSGRKGSITSVVVSEFFKKKPNLYFHPGVGMVISFLNAGGKTAFFQDADSLIMKTGDLTEVLTHLKAVFPSIERITSYGRSRTIARKPALDLAQIHHAGLDRIHIGLETGDANLLKIIKKGSTPEDHVKGGKKAMEAGFQVSEYWMPGLGGKFRSKDHALNTAKVLNLINPHYIRSRPFTPRPGTIFYGNASQNDHGPMSPGDQLLEIRQTLEALDVTSRICFDHAGNYWSGQDGRLLLSQSYEGYPFPEKKQQILALLEKGIQYDS
;
A
#
# COMPACT_ATOMS: atom_id res chain seq x y z
N MET A 1 -11.15 -0.14 31.48
CA MET A 1 -11.84 -0.17 30.17
C MET A 1 -12.84 0.97 29.98
N SER A 2 -13.39 1.61 31.03
CA SER A 2 -14.36 2.72 30.87
C SER A 2 -13.75 4.12 30.64
N SER A 3 -12.44 4.32 30.86
CA SER A 3 -11.81 5.65 30.72
C SER A 3 -11.41 6.01 29.29
N VAL A 4 -11.30 5.03 28.39
CA VAL A 4 -10.89 5.24 26.99
C VAL A 4 -12.07 5.73 26.13
N LEU A 5 -13.31 5.35 26.48
CA LEU A 5 -14.51 5.73 25.74
C LEU A 5 -14.96 7.19 25.94
N ASN A 6 -14.33 7.92 26.88
CA ASN A 6 -14.67 9.32 27.19
C ASN A 6 -13.61 10.33 26.73
N ASP A 7 -12.51 9.88 26.09
CA ASP A 7 -11.54 10.81 25.50
C ASP A 7 -12.00 11.22 24.08
N PRO A 8 -12.37 12.48 23.86
CA PRO A 8 -12.85 12.95 22.54
C PRO A 8 -11.75 12.97 21.47
N TYR A 9 -10.50 12.69 21.83
CA TYR A 9 -9.35 12.60 20.91
C TYR A 9 -8.82 11.18 20.76
N HIS A 10 -9.50 10.17 21.30
CA HIS A 10 -9.09 8.79 21.12
C HIS A 10 -9.36 8.33 19.68
N PHE A 11 -8.31 7.84 19.01
CA PHE A 11 -8.44 7.12 17.75
C PHE A 11 -7.28 6.14 17.54
N GLU A 12 -7.54 5.06 16.81
CA GLU A 12 -6.51 4.08 16.47
C GLU A 12 -5.84 4.40 15.12
N THR A 13 -4.53 4.19 15.08
CA THR A 13 -3.74 4.20 13.84
C THR A 13 -3.04 2.86 13.69
N GLY A 14 -3.15 2.24 12.52
CA GLY A 14 -2.36 1.07 12.16
C GLY A 14 -0.91 1.43 11.82
N GLU A 15 -0.08 0.41 11.64
CA GLU A 15 1.36 0.57 11.44
C GLU A 15 1.74 0.67 9.95
N TYR A 16 1.01 -0.03 9.08
CA TYR A 16 1.46 -0.27 7.70
C TYR A 16 0.68 0.54 6.66
N ARG A 17 1.42 1.11 5.70
CA ARG A 17 0.91 1.83 4.52
C ARG A 17 1.91 1.79 3.36
N PRO A 18 1.47 2.01 2.11
CA PRO A 18 2.37 2.16 0.97
C PRO A 18 3.24 3.43 1.08
N PRO A 19 4.47 3.44 0.52
CA PRO A 19 5.29 4.65 0.41
C PRO A 19 4.59 5.83 -0.28
N SER A 20 3.74 5.57 -1.28
CA SER A 20 2.97 6.62 -1.97
C SER A 20 2.00 7.38 -1.05
N GLU A 21 1.38 6.67 -0.10
CA GLU A 21 0.53 7.27 0.93
C GLU A 21 1.37 8.02 1.96
N GLY A 22 2.63 7.57 2.15
CA GLY A 22 3.78 8.31 2.67
C GLY A 22 3.91 9.72 2.14
N GLY A 23 4.28 9.79 0.86
CA GLY A 23 4.56 11.05 0.19
C GLY A 23 3.35 11.96 -0.01
N SER A 24 2.13 11.42 0.02
CA SER A 24 0.89 12.20 -0.12
C SER A 24 0.35 12.73 1.22
N SER A 25 0.97 12.38 2.35
CA SER A 25 0.48 12.72 3.69
C SER A 25 -0.98 12.31 3.92
N SER A 26 -1.36 11.10 3.49
CA SER A 26 -2.74 10.65 3.59
C SER A 26 -3.22 10.53 5.04
N LEU A 27 -4.48 10.89 5.28
CA LEU A 27 -5.16 10.59 6.54
C LEU A 27 -5.27 9.07 6.67
N LEU A 28 -4.71 8.52 7.74
CA LEU A 28 -4.70 7.09 7.97
C LEU A 28 -5.89 6.70 8.84
N VAL A 29 -6.78 5.88 8.30
CA VAL A 29 -8.00 5.41 8.99
C VAL A 29 -7.95 3.90 9.07
N ARG A 30 -7.95 3.35 10.29
CA ARG A 30 -7.84 1.92 10.51
C ARG A 30 -9.22 1.25 10.46
N LEU A 31 -9.53 0.48 9.43
CA LEU A 31 -10.85 -0.15 9.26
C LEU A 31 -10.92 -1.57 9.81
N THR A 32 -9.81 -2.27 9.74
CA THR A 32 -9.64 -3.61 10.29
C THR A 32 -8.42 -3.62 11.19
N ARG A 33 -8.29 -4.62 12.05
CA ARG A 33 -7.04 -4.90 12.74
C ARG A 33 -6.35 -6.06 12.05
N ASN A 34 -5.11 -5.84 11.62
CA ASN A 34 -4.16 -6.87 11.21
C ASN A 34 -4.45 -7.50 9.83
N CYS A 35 -4.30 -8.82 9.69
CA CYS A 35 -4.46 -9.52 8.41
C CYS A 35 -5.34 -10.77 8.51
N PRO A 36 -6.41 -10.91 7.69
CA PRO A 36 -7.29 -12.08 7.75
C PRO A 36 -6.63 -13.36 7.23
N TRP A 37 -5.49 -13.25 6.55
CA TRP A 37 -4.72 -14.40 6.08
C TRP A 37 -3.62 -14.81 7.04
N ASN A 38 -2.74 -13.86 7.38
CA ASN A 38 -1.59 -13.99 8.25
C ASN A 38 -0.69 -15.24 8.06
N HIS A 39 -0.75 -15.96 6.93
CA HIS A 39 0.00 -17.19 6.69
C HIS A 39 1.18 -17.06 5.71
N CYS A 40 1.32 -15.92 5.01
CA CYS A 40 2.46 -15.69 4.11
C CYS A 40 3.79 -15.93 4.83
N THR A 41 4.70 -16.70 4.25
CA THR A 41 5.94 -17.13 4.93
C THR A 41 7.02 -16.04 4.95
N PHE A 42 6.99 -15.11 3.99
CA PHE A 42 7.91 -13.97 3.90
C PHE A 42 7.49 -12.76 4.76
N CYS A 43 6.22 -12.73 5.20
CA CYS A 43 5.65 -11.57 5.87
C CYS A 43 5.76 -11.71 7.39
N GLY A 44 6.47 -10.78 8.05
CA GLY A 44 6.53 -10.71 9.51
C GLY A 44 5.46 -9.82 10.15
N MET A 45 4.73 -9.01 9.36
CA MET A 45 4.01 -7.82 9.84
C MET A 45 3.04 -8.06 11.02
N TYR A 46 2.14 -9.02 10.89
CA TYR A 46 1.08 -9.26 11.88
C TYR A 46 1.20 -10.64 12.55
N LYS A 47 2.37 -11.28 12.49
CA LYS A 47 2.54 -12.64 13.04
C LYS A 47 2.31 -12.64 14.55
N GLY A 48 1.44 -13.53 15.01
CA GLY A 48 1.01 -13.58 16.42
C GLY A 48 -0.26 -12.77 16.72
N GLU A 49 -0.62 -11.83 15.84
CA GLU A 49 -1.79 -10.99 16.01
C GLU A 49 -3.06 -11.61 15.41
N LYS A 50 -4.21 -11.39 16.07
CA LYS A 50 -5.52 -11.82 15.59
C LYS A 50 -6.14 -10.80 14.64
N PHE A 51 -6.79 -11.28 13.60
CA PHE A 51 -7.58 -10.43 12.71
C PHE A 51 -8.89 -10.01 13.39
N GLU A 52 -9.28 -8.75 13.19
CA GLU A 52 -10.55 -8.21 13.68
C GLU A 52 -11.17 -7.25 12.67
N LEU A 53 -12.50 -7.34 12.52
CA LEU A 53 -13.32 -6.33 11.86
C LEU A 53 -13.72 -5.28 12.89
N ARG A 54 -13.41 -4.00 12.64
CA ARG A 54 -13.87 -2.93 13.53
C ARG A 54 -15.32 -2.56 13.19
N PRO A 55 -16.21 -2.36 14.18
CA PRO A 55 -17.55 -1.84 13.94
C PRO A 55 -17.51 -0.45 13.29
N PRO A 56 -18.43 -0.11 12.35
CA PRO A 56 -18.52 1.22 11.75
C PRO A 56 -18.59 2.35 12.77
N SER A 57 -19.34 2.17 13.85
CA SER A 57 -19.48 3.16 14.92
C SER A 57 -18.14 3.53 15.58
N GLU A 58 -17.25 2.56 15.76
CA GLU A 58 -15.91 2.78 16.32
C GLU A 58 -15.03 3.56 15.34
N ILE A 59 -15.05 3.18 14.06
CA ILE A 59 -14.30 3.86 13.00
C ILE A 59 -14.79 5.29 12.81
N ILE A 60 -16.10 5.51 12.91
CA ILE A 60 -16.73 6.84 12.86
C ILE A 60 -16.29 7.71 14.05
N CYS A 61 -16.18 7.13 15.25
CA CYS A 61 -15.62 7.83 16.41
C CYS A 61 -14.17 8.26 16.16
N ASP A 62 -13.33 7.40 15.59
CA ASP A 62 -11.96 7.76 15.21
C ASP A 62 -11.91 8.94 14.23
N ILE A 63 -12.74 8.91 13.18
CA ILE A 63 -12.84 9.98 12.19
C ILE A 63 -13.26 11.30 12.86
N ASN A 64 -14.22 11.24 13.79
CA ASN A 64 -14.69 12.41 14.53
C ASN A 64 -13.61 12.98 15.46
N ALA A 65 -12.83 12.13 16.12
CA ALA A 65 -11.69 12.54 16.93
C ALA A 65 -10.61 13.24 16.10
N MET A 66 -10.28 12.70 14.92
CA MET A 66 -9.37 13.35 13.96
C MET A 66 -9.93 14.71 13.49
N HIS A 67 -11.23 14.81 13.25
CA HIS A 67 -11.88 16.06 12.86
C HIS A 67 -11.84 17.10 13.98
N ARG A 68 -12.02 16.68 15.23
CA ARG A 68 -11.92 17.57 16.38
C ARG A 68 -10.55 18.24 16.46
N ILE A 69 -9.48 17.49 16.18
CA ILE A 69 -8.11 18.04 16.09
C ILE A 69 -8.03 19.11 15.00
N SER A 70 -8.63 18.85 13.82
CA SER A 70 -8.69 19.83 12.72
C SER A 70 -9.37 21.13 13.13
N LEU A 71 -10.53 21.03 13.80
CA LEU A 71 -11.28 22.18 14.30
C LEU A 71 -10.48 23.01 15.31
N ASP A 72 -9.84 22.34 16.27
CA ASP A 72 -9.05 23.01 17.30
C ASP A 72 -7.83 23.73 16.72
N LEU A 73 -7.11 23.10 15.78
CA LEU A 73 -5.98 23.72 15.09
C LEU A 73 -6.43 24.95 14.30
N LYS A 74 -7.57 24.85 13.60
CA LYS A 74 -8.16 25.96 12.86
C LYS A 74 -8.56 27.11 13.79
N GLU A 75 -9.16 26.81 14.93
CA GLU A 75 -9.54 27.82 15.93
C GLU A 75 -8.31 28.56 16.49
N ILE A 76 -7.26 27.82 16.86
CA ILE A 76 -6.00 28.40 17.33
C ILE A 76 -5.36 29.26 16.24
N SER A 77 -5.36 28.79 15.00
CA SER A 77 -4.84 29.54 13.85
C SER A 77 -5.58 30.86 13.64
N ILE A 78 -6.91 30.87 13.70
CA ILE A 78 -7.72 32.09 13.57
C ILE A 78 -7.43 33.06 14.72
N LYS A 79 -7.45 32.57 15.98
CA LYS A 79 -7.20 33.40 17.17
C LYS A 79 -5.80 34.02 17.20
N SER A 80 -4.82 33.36 16.58
CA SER A 80 -3.43 33.84 16.48
C SER A 80 -3.15 34.66 15.21
N GLY A 81 -4.19 35.04 14.44
CA GLY A 81 -4.05 35.85 13.24
C GLY A 81 -3.42 35.13 12.04
N ARG A 82 -3.41 33.79 12.04
CA ARG A 82 -2.78 32.94 11.00
C ARG A 82 -3.76 32.49 9.91
N LYS A 83 -4.99 33.00 9.90
CA LYS A 83 -5.99 32.83 8.83
C LYS A 83 -6.28 31.36 8.46
N GLY A 84 -6.14 30.43 9.40
CA GLY A 84 -6.37 28.99 9.18
C GLY A 84 -5.11 28.19 8.82
N SER A 85 -3.97 28.83 8.57
CA SER A 85 -2.70 28.16 8.31
C SER A 85 -2.16 27.45 9.55
N ILE A 86 -1.65 26.21 9.38
CA ILE A 86 -1.06 25.40 10.44
C ILE A 86 0.45 25.67 10.48
N THR A 87 0.87 26.63 11.30
CA THR A 87 2.29 26.99 11.48
C THR A 87 2.87 26.33 12.73
N SER A 88 4.20 26.36 12.90
CA SER A 88 4.86 25.88 14.12
C SER A 88 4.32 26.53 15.40
N VAL A 89 3.91 27.80 15.32
CA VAL A 89 3.28 28.52 16.45
C VAL A 89 1.91 27.94 16.78
N VAL A 90 1.08 27.63 15.77
CA VAL A 90 -0.24 27.02 15.96
C VAL A 90 -0.10 25.62 16.57
N VAL A 91 0.83 24.81 16.05
CA VAL A 91 1.10 23.47 16.57
C VAL A 91 1.62 23.51 18.01
N SER A 92 2.53 24.43 18.32
CA SER A 92 3.04 24.61 19.69
C SER A 92 1.92 24.99 20.66
N GLU A 93 1.06 25.93 20.27
CA GLU A 93 -0.07 26.36 21.10
C GLU A 93 -1.12 25.24 21.28
N PHE A 94 -1.35 24.44 20.25
CA PHE A 94 -2.21 23.26 20.33
C PHE A 94 -1.73 22.27 21.39
N PHE A 95 -0.44 21.93 21.39
CA PHE A 95 0.12 21.01 22.40
C PHE A 95 0.22 21.63 23.79
N LYS A 96 0.43 22.95 23.92
CA LYS A 96 0.33 23.63 25.23
C LYS A 96 -1.05 23.49 25.85
N LYS A 97 -2.11 23.61 25.03
CA LYS A 97 -3.50 23.43 25.48
C LYS A 97 -3.89 21.96 25.69
N LYS A 98 -3.22 21.04 25.00
CA LYS A 98 -3.52 19.60 25.01
C LYS A 98 -2.24 18.77 25.16
N PRO A 99 -1.57 18.81 26.31
CA PRO A 99 -0.27 18.17 26.50
C PRO A 99 -0.32 16.64 26.33
N ASN A 100 -1.45 16.01 26.69
CA ASN A 100 -1.63 14.56 26.54
C ASN A 100 -1.56 14.09 25.09
N LEU A 101 -1.88 14.96 24.13
CA LEU A 101 -1.84 14.62 22.70
C LEU A 101 -0.43 14.63 22.11
N TYR A 102 0.56 15.16 22.84
CA TYR A 102 1.94 15.24 22.37
C TYR A 102 2.52 13.85 22.05
N PHE A 103 2.13 12.84 22.82
CA PHE A 103 2.58 11.45 22.64
C PHE A 103 1.56 10.57 21.93
N HIS A 104 0.45 11.14 21.44
CA HIS A 104 -0.55 10.36 20.73
C HIS A 104 0.02 9.89 19.38
N PRO A 105 -0.02 8.58 19.06
CA PRO A 105 0.68 8.02 17.90
C PRO A 105 0.18 8.58 16.57
N GLY A 106 -1.08 9.00 16.51
CA GLY A 106 -1.71 9.50 15.29
C GLY A 106 -1.81 11.02 15.11
N VAL A 107 -1.55 11.84 16.13
CA VAL A 107 -1.82 13.30 16.03
C VAL A 107 -0.89 13.98 15.04
N GLY A 108 0.38 13.58 15.01
CA GLY A 108 1.35 14.07 14.02
C GLY A 108 0.93 13.77 12.57
N MET A 109 0.29 12.61 12.35
CA MET A 109 -0.25 12.24 11.05
C MET A 109 -1.40 13.16 10.63
N VAL A 110 -2.36 13.46 11.52
CA VAL A 110 -3.47 14.39 11.24
C VAL A 110 -2.94 15.80 10.91
N ILE A 111 -1.95 16.29 11.68
CA ILE A 111 -1.32 17.60 11.42
C ILE A 111 -0.63 17.61 10.05
N SER A 112 0.10 16.55 9.71
CA SER A 112 0.78 16.43 8.41
C SER A 112 -0.22 16.40 7.25
N PHE A 113 -1.31 15.63 7.39
CA PHE A 113 -2.41 15.56 6.43
C PHE A 113 -3.04 16.93 6.18
N LEU A 114 -3.38 17.67 7.24
CA LEU A 114 -3.98 18.99 7.11
C LEU A 114 -3.00 20.00 6.51
N ASN A 115 -1.73 19.97 6.90
CA ASN A 115 -0.70 20.88 6.36
C ASN A 115 -0.40 20.60 4.87
N ALA A 116 -0.58 19.36 4.42
CA ALA A 116 -0.46 18.97 3.02
C ALA A 116 -1.73 19.27 2.18
N GLY A 117 -2.75 19.89 2.78
CA GLY A 117 -3.98 20.30 2.10
C GLY A 117 -5.16 19.32 2.25
N GLY A 118 -4.99 18.23 3.00
CA GLY A 118 -6.11 17.38 3.40
C GLY A 118 -6.77 16.58 2.26
N LYS A 119 -5.99 16.18 1.24
CA LYS A 119 -6.53 15.69 -0.04
C LYS A 119 -6.68 14.18 -0.16
N THR A 120 -5.97 13.39 0.64
CA THR A 120 -5.91 11.93 0.45
C THR A 120 -6.14 11.19 1.75
N ALA A 121 -6.79 10.03 1.69
CA ALA A 121 -6.93 9.13 2.83
C ALA A 121 -6.58 7.70 2.44
N PHE A 122 -6.12 6.94 3.43
CA PHE A 122 -5.74 5.54 3.28
C PHE A 122 -6.38 4.68 4.36
N PHE A 123 -7.14 3.68 3.93
CA PHE A 123 -7.71 2.66 4.80
C PHE A 123 -6.67 1.60 5.12
N GLN A 124 -6.19 1.65 6.36
CA GLN A 124 -5.07 0.85 6.87
C GLN A 124 -5.43 -0.61 7.12
N ASP A 125 -4.36 -1.38 7.39
CA ASP A 125 -4.34 -2.82 7.58
C ASP A 125 -4.68 -3.60 6.30
N ALA A 126 -4.70 -4.93 6.38
CA ALA A 126 -4.35 -5.74 5.22
C ALA A 126 -5.44 -5.89 4.14
N ASP A 127 -6.72 -5.73 4.47
CA ASP A 127 -7.82 -6.07 3.55
C ASP A 127 -9.15 -5.42 3.92
N SER A 128 -9.33 -4.12 3.68
CA SER A 128 -10.57 -3.42 4.08
C SER A 128 -11.80 -3.92 3.30
N LEU A 129 -11.60 -4.49 2.11
CA LEU A 129 -12.69 -5.01 1.26
C LEU A 129 -13.34 -6.28 1.80
N ILE A 130 -12.80 -6.87 2.87
CA ILE A 130 -13.44 -7.99 3.58
C ILE A 130 -14.64 -7.56 4.43
N MET A 131 -14.77 -6.25 4.73
CA MET A 131 -15.92 -5.69 5.41
C MET A 131 -17.22 -5.91 4.62
N LYS A 132 -18.35 -5.90 5.34
CA LYS A 132 -19.67 -5.83 4.70
C LYS A 132 -19.75 -4.53 3.91
N THR A 133 -20.44 -4.60 2.77
CA THR A 133 -20.54 -3.48 1.83
C THR A 133 -21.20 -2.27 2.47
N GLY A 134 -22.33 -2.46 3.18
CA GLY A 134 -23.02 -1.39 3.92
C GLY A 134 -22.09 -0.67 4.90
N ASP A 135 -21.47 -1.42 5.80
CA ASP A 135 -20.51 -0.94 6.81
C ASP A 135 -19.37 -0.11 6.17
N LEU A 136 -18.76 -0.59 5.09
CA LEU A 136 -17.69 0.13 4.40
C LEU A 136 -18.19 1.41 3.72
N THR A 137 -19.37 1.37 3.09
CA THR A 137 -19.97 2.54 2.44
C THR A 137 -20.40 3.61 3.44
N GLU A 138 -20.85 3.22 4.63
CA GLU A 138 -21.18 4.13 5.73
C GLU A 138 -19.93 4.90 6.19
N VAL A 139 -18.82 4.19 6.44
CA VAL A 139 -17.53 4.78 6.82
C VAL A 139 -17.00 5.73 5.74
N LEU A 140 -17.04 5.32 4.47
CA LEU A 140 -16.63 6.15 3.32
C LEU A 140 -17.44 7.45 3.25
N THR A 141 -18.76 7.34 3.35
CA THR A 141 -19.68 8.49 3.28
C THR A 141 -19.41 9.45 4.43
N HIS A 142 -19.26 8.92 5.66
CA HIS A 142 -18.97 9.72 6.83
C HIS A 142 -17.61 10.44 6.71
N LEU A 143 -16.57 9.73 6.28
CA LEU A 143 -15.24 10.30 6.08
C LEU A 143 -15.27 11.49 5.11
N LYS A 144 -15.95 11.35 3.97
CA LYS A 144 -16.06 12.43 2.98
C LYS A 144 -16.92 13.59 3.47
N ALA A 145 -17.96 13.34 4.26
CA ALA A 145 -18.76 14.40 4.86
C ALA A 145 -17.94 15.24 5.86
N VAL A 146 -17.10 14.58 6.66
CA VAL A 146 -16.26 15.21 7.69
C VAL A 146 -15.03 15.91 7.09
N PHE A 147 -14.44 15.33 6.05
CA PHE A 147 -13.28 15.88 5.34
C PHE A 147 -13.58 16.02 3.85
N PRO A 148 -14.37 17.03 3.44
CA PRO A 148 -14.80 17.21 2.05
C PRO A 148 -13.65 17.59 1.09
N SER A 149 -12.47 17.93 1.62
CA SER A 149 -11.27 18.16 0.82
C SER A 149 -10.62 16.88 0.30
N ILE A 150 -11.03 15.70 0.78
CA ILE A 150 -10.50 14.43 0.32
C ILE A 150 -10.97 14.17 -1.11
N GLU A 151 -9.99 14.12 -2.02
CA GLU A 151 -10.16 13.86 -3.44
C GLU A 151 -9.89 12.39 -3.79
N ARG A 152 -9.15 11.67 -2.93
CA ARG A 152 -8.79 10.26 -3.18
C ARG A 152 -8.70 9.43 -1.90
N ILE A 153 -9.37 8.29 -1.87
CA ILE A 153 -9.32 7.28 -0.81
C ILE A 153 -8.75 5.99 -1.39
N THR A 154 -7.76 5.39 -0.70
CA THR A 154 -7.13 4.15 -1.15
C THR A 154 -7.09 3.10 -0.04
N SER A 155 -6.92 1.83 -0.40
CA SER A 155 -6.81 0.75 0.60
C SER A 155 -5.93 -0.39 0.10
N TYR A 156 -5.40 -1.18 1.03
CA TYR A 156 -4.97 -2.54 0.68
C TYR A 156 -6.18 -3.44 0.42
N GLY A 157 -6.02 -4.38 -0.51
CA GLY A 157 -7.02 -5.42 -0.76
C GLY A 157 -6.37 -6.73 -1.18
N ARG A 158 -6.95 -7.85 -0.75
CA ARG A 158 -6.51 -9.17 -1.25
C ARG A 158 -7.24 -9.52 -2.54
N SER A 159 -6.49 -9.98 -3.53
CA SER A 159 -7.04 -10.44 -4.82
C SER A 159 -8.18 -11.44 -4.65
N ARG A 160 -8.01 -12.43 -3.76
CA ARG A 160 -9.02 -13.45 -3.47
C ARG A 160 -10.30 -12.89 -2.82
N THR A 161 -10.18 -11.87 -1.98
CA THR A 161 -11.33 -11.18 -1.38
C THR A 161 -12.12 -10.46 -2.46
N ILE A 162 -11.43 -9.71 -3.32
CA ILE A 162 -12.03 -8.99 -4.45
C ILE A 162 -12.68 -9.96 -5.45
N ALA A 163 -12.00 -11.04 -5.80
CA ALA A 163 -12.50 -12.05 -6.74
C ALA A 163 -13.84 -12.68 -6.29
N ARG A 164 -14.05 -12.80 -4.97
CA ARG A 164 -15.25 -13.39 -4.36
C ARG A 164 -16.36 -12.39 -4.11
N LYS A 165 -16.03 -11.14 -3.79
CA LYS A 165 -17.02 -10.09 -3.48
C LYS A 165 -17.92 -9.82 -4.71
N PRO A 166 -19.25 -9.68 -4.60
CA PRO A 166 -20.11 -9.42 -5.75
C PRO A 166 -19.69 -8.19 -6.56
N ALA A 167 -19.92 -8.20 -7.88
CA ALA A 167 -19.54 -7.07 -8.74
C ALA A 167 -20.33 -5.79 -8.39
N LEU A 168 -21.62 -5.94 -8.06
CA LEU A 168 -22.45 -4.82 -7.61
C LEU A 168 -21.91 -4.19 -6.32
N ASP A 169 -21.51 -5.01 -5.34
CA ASP A 169 -20.89 -4.53 -4.10
C ASP A 169 -19.60 -3.74 -4.35
N LEU A 170 -18.76 -4.21 -5.27
CA LEU A 170 -17.53 -3.50 -5.65
C LEU A 170 -17.84 -2.15 -6.29
N ALA A 171 -18.82 -2.10 -7.20
CA ALA A 171 -19.27 -0.85 -7.81
C ALA A 171 -19.87 0.12 -6.76
N GLN A 172 -20.62 -0.39 -5.79
CA GLN A 172 -21.16 0.41 -4.68
C GLN A 172 -20.05 1.02 -3.81
N ILE A 173 -19.00 0.25 -3.51
CA ILE A 173 -17.85 0.72 -2.73
C ILE A 173 -17.07 1.79 -3.49
N HIS A 174 -16.85 1.58 -4.79
CA HIS A 174 -16.21 2.59 -5.64
C HIS A 174 -17.04 3.88 -5.68
N HIS A 175 -18.36 3.76 -5.90
CA HIS A 175 -19.28 4.90 -5.93
C HIS A 175 -19.32 5.68 -4.60
N ALA A 176 -19.23 4.98 -3.46
CA ALA A 176 -19.13 5.61 -2.15
C ALA A 176 -17.81 6.40 -1.94
N GLY A 177 -16.79 6.15 -2.79
CA GLY A 177 -15.60 6.99 -2.89
C GLY A 177 -14.28 6.30 -2.59
N LEU A 178 -14.20 4.96 -2.59
CA LEU A 178 -12.91 4.28 -2.59
C LEU A 178 -12.36 4.24 -4.03
N ASP A 179 -11.23 4.89 -4.28
CA ASP A 179 -10.73 5.10 -5.65
C ASP A 179 -9.70 4.07 -6.10
N ARG A 180 -8.79 3.65 -5.20
CA ARG A 180 -7.66 2.77 -5.55
C ARG A 180 -7.48 1.62 -4.58
N ILE A 181 -7.16 0.45 -5.14
CA ILE A 181 -6.82 -0.75 -4.39
C ILE A 181 -5.37 -1.14 -4.65
N HIS A 182 -4.60 -1.29 -3.56
CA HIS A 182 -3.25 -1.82 -3.55
C HIS A 182 -3.29 -3.33 -3.29
N ILE A 183 -2.91 -4.13 -4.29
CA ILE A 183 -2.99 -5.59 -4.25
C ILE A 183 -1.57 -6.15 -4.23
N GLY A 184 -1.29 -7.00 -3.24
CA GLY A 184 -0.04 -7.76 -3.21
C GLY A 184 -0.14 -8.98 -4.11
N LEU A 185 0.34 -8.88 -5.36
CA LEU A 185 0.54 -10.02 -6.26
C LEU A 185 1.68 -10.90 -5.76
N GLU A 186 2.79 -10.27 -5.37
CA GLU A 186 4.10 -10.82 -5.04
C GLU A 186 4.77 -11.56 -6.20
N THR A 187 4.04 -12.48 -6.83
CA THR A 187 4.50 -13.32 -7.93
C THR A 187 3.29 -13.88 -8.70
N GLY A 188 3.41 -13.99 -10.03
CA GLY A 188 2.44 -14.71 -10.86
C GLY A 188 2.73 -16.21 -10.98
N ASP A 189 3.81 -16.71 -10.38
CA ASP A 189 4.17 -18.12 -10.44
C ASP A 189 3.37 -18.96 -9.43
N ALA A 190 2.64 -19.96 -9.94
CA ALA A 190 1.76 -20.80 -9.12
C ALA A 190 2.51 -21.62 -8.05
N ASN A 191 3.76 -22.01 -8.31
CA ASN A 191 4.55 -22.77 -7.36
C ASN A 191 5.10 -21.86 -6.27
N LEU A 192 5.61 -20.67 -6.62
CA LEU A 192 6.04 -19.68 -5.64
C LEU A 192 4.90 -19.21 -4.75
N LEU A 193 3.69 -18.98 -5.29
CA LEU A 193 2.50 -18.66 -4.49
C LEU A 193 2.20 -19.72 -3.41
N LYS A 194 2.42 -21.01 -3.72
CA LYS A 194 2.28 -22.12 -2.75
C LYS A 194 3.41 -22.12 -1.73
N ILE A 195 4.66 -21.98 -2.16
CA ILE A 195 5.86 -21.92 -1.29
C ILE A 195 5.71 -20.79 -0.27
N ILE A 196 5.30 -19.61 -0.73
CA ILE A 196 5.12 -18.46 0.13
C ILE A 196 3.83 -18.48 0.94
N LYS A 197 2.98 -19.49 0.74
CA LYS A 197 1.64 -19.61 1.32
C LYS A 197 0.82 -18.32 1.14
N LYS A 198 0.74 -17.78 -0.08
CA LYS A 198 -0.01 -16.54 -0.34
C LYS A 198 -1.52 -16.70 -0.18
N GLY A 199 -2.03 -17.92 -0.37
CA GLY A 199 -3.45 -18.25 -0.24
C GLY A 199 -4.31 -17.77 -1.41
N SER A 200 -3.69 -17.42 -2.54
CA SER A 200 -4.31 -17.08 -3.83
C SER A 200 -3.58 -17.82 -4.95
N THR A 201 -4.28 -18.06 -6.05
CA THR A 201 -3.71 -18.58 -7.30
C THR A 201 -3.51 -17.46 -8.32
N PRO A 202 -2.75 -17.69 -9.42
CA PRO A 202 -2.68 -16.73 -10.52
C PRO A 202 -4.07 -16.34 -11.05
N GLU A 203 -5.01 -17.28 -11.11
CA GLU A 203 -6.39 -17.05 -11.55
C GLU A 203 -7.17 -16.17 -10.56
N ASP A 204 -6.95 -16.32 -9.25
CA ASP A 204 -7.52 -15.42 -8.23
C ASP A 204 -7.01 -13.97 -8.45
N HIS A 205 -5.72 -13.81 -8.78
CA HIS A 205 -5.15 -12.49 -9.11
C HIS A 205 -5.76 -11.89 -10.37
N VAL A 206 -5.83 -12.66 -11.47
CA VAL A 206 -6.43 -12.18 -12.72
C VAL A 206 -7.90 -11.81 -12.51
N LYS A 207 -8.68 -12.68 -11.86
CA LYS A 207 -10.10 -12.45 -11.60
C LYS A 207 -10.32 -11.24 -10.68
N GLY A 208 -9.56 -11.14 -9.59
CA GLY A 208 -9.65 -10.03 -8.65
C GLY A 208 -9.27 -8.69 -9.28
N GLY A 209 -8.13 -8.64 -9.99
CA GLY A 209 -7.64 -7.44 -10.65
C GLY A 209 -8.60 -6.93 -11.72
N LYS A 210 -9.06 -7.80 -12.64
CA LYS A 210 -10.04 -7.42 -13.67
C LYS A 210 -11.33 -6.90 -13.07
N LYS A 211 -11.88 -7.62 -12.10
CA LYS A 211 -13.15 -7.27 -11.47
C LYS A 211 -13.08 -5.95 -10.70
N ALA A 212 -11.94 -5.63 -10.08
CA ALA A 212 -11.73 -4.31 -9.50
C ALA A 212 -11.73 -3.21 -10.56
N MET A 213 -11.00 -3.39 -11.67
CA MET A 213 -10.98 -2.39 -12.73
C MET A 213 -12.35 -2.21 -13.40
N GLU A 214 -13.09 -3.30 -13.63
CA GLU A 214 -14.46 -3.27 -14.16
C GLU A 214 -15.43 -2.50 -13.24
N ALA A 215 -15.19 -2.52 -11.92
CA ALA A 215 -15.95 -1.74 -10.95
C ALA A 215 -15.56 -0.26 -10.88
N GLY A 216 -14.51 0.16 -11.61
CA GLY A 216 -14.03 1.53 -11.70
C GLY A 216 -12.77 1.84 -10.89
N PHE A 217 -12.27 0.91 -10.07
CA PHE A 217 -11.10 1.17 -9.23
C PHE A 217 -9.81 1.33 -10.06
N GLN A 218 -8.95 2.25 -9.63
CA GLN A 218 -7.53 2.17 -9.97
C GLN A 218 -6.92 0.96 -9.25
N VAL A 219 -6.23 0.10 -10.01
CA VAL A 219 -5.57 -1.09 -9.46
C VAL A 219 -4.07 -0.91 -9.47
N SER A 220 -3.43 -1.15 -8.32
CA SER A 220 -1.99 -1.15 -8.15
C SER A 220 -1.50 -2.52 -7.67
N GLU A 221 -0.88 -3.29 -8.55
CA GLU A 221 -0.33 -4.62 -8.25
C GLU A 221 1.13 -4.51 -7.79
N TYR A 222 1.50 -5.23 -6.73
CA TYR A 222 2.86 -5.24 -6.19
C TYR A 222 3.54 -6.56 -6.52
N TRP A 223 4.69 -6.51 -7.18
CA TRP A 223 5.49 -7.70 -7.49
C TRP A 223 6.81 -7.67 -6.72
N MET A 224 7.35 -8.85 -6.38
CA MET A 224 8.54 -9.00 -5.55
C MET A 224 9.69 -9.62 -6.34
N PRO A 225 10.47 -8.83 -7.11
CA PRO A 225 11.61 -9.39 -7.82
C PRO A 225 12.62 -10.02 -6.87
N GLY A 226 13.21 -11.15 -7.28
CA GLY A 226 14.12 -11.97 -6.49
C GLY A 226 13.45 -13.02 -5.59
N LEU A 227 12.12 -13.06 -5.51
CA LEU A 227 11.39 -13.98 -4.64
C LEU A 227 11.66 -15.47 -4.97
N GLY A 228 11.87 -15.79 -6.24
CA GLY A 228 12.13 -17.16 -6.69
C GLY A 228 13.55 -17.67 -6.43
N GLY A 229 14.49 -16.78 -6.07
CA GLY A 229 15.91 -17.08 -6.09
C GLY A 229 16.42 -17.43 -7.50
N LYS A 230 17.71 -17.78 -7.61
CA LYS A 230 18.35 -18.06 -8.91
C LYS A 230 17.61 -19.11 -9.74
N PHE A 231 17.21 -20.21 -9.12
CA PHE A 231 16.67 -21.38 -9.82
C PHE A 231 15.31 -21.14 -10.47
N ARG A 232 14.47 -20.28 -9.88
CA ARG A 232 13.11 -20.01 -10.38
C ARG A 232 12.97 -18.64 -11.02
N SER A 233 14.05 -17.87 -11.13
CA SER A 233 14.04 -16.47 -11.61
C SER A 233 13.36 -16.32 -12.98
N LYS A 234 13.72 -17.18 -13.95
CA LYS A 234 13.12 -17.12 -15.30
C LYS A 234 11.62 -17.41 -15.30
N ASP A 235 11.20 -18.50 -14.64
CA ASP A 235 9.77 -18.85 -14.54
C ASP A 235 8.99 -17.78 -13.77
N HIS A 236 9.59 -17.26 -12.69
CA HIS A 236 9.05 -16.17 -11.92
C HIS A 236 8.78 -14.94 -12.78
N ALA A 237 9.77 -14.50 -13.57
CA ALA A 237 9.65 -13.35 -14.45
C ALA A 237 8.52 -13.53 -15.49
N LEU A 238 8.54 -14.65 -16.22
CA LEU A 238 7.59 -14.91 -17.31
C LEU A 238 6.16 -15.14 -16.80
N ASN A 239 5.98 -15.89 -15.71
CA ASN A 239 4.65 -16.16 -15.15
C ASN A 239 4.06 -14.90 -14.48
N THR A 240 4.90 -14.07 -13.86
CA THR A 240 4.47 -12.76 -13.33
C THR A 240 4.04 -11.82 -14.44
N ALA A 241 4.83 -11.71 -15.51
CA ALA A 241 4.46 -10.91 -16.68
C ALA A 241 3.15 -11.40 -17.31
N LYS A 242 2.94 -12.71 -17.43
CA LYS A 242 1.69 -13.29 -17.94
C LYS A 242 0.47 -12.85 -17.12
N VAL A 243 0.53 -12.93 -15.80
CA VAL A 243 -0.57 -12.50 -14.92
C VAL A 243 -0.82 -11.00 -15.04
N LEU A 244 0.26 -10.20 -15.04
CA LEU A 244 0.16 -8.75 -15.16
C LEU A 244 -0.39 -8.29 -16.53
N ASN A 245 -0.04 -8.96 -17.63
CA ASN A 245 -0.59 -8.69 -18.96
C ASN A 245 -2.09 -9.02 -19.00
N LEU A 246 -2.51 -10.12 -18.36
CA LEU A 246 -3.91 -10.49 -18.27
C LEU A 246 -4.72 -9.48 -17.44
N ILE A 247 -4.14 -8.91 -16.38
CA ILE A 247 -4.80 -7.90 -15.57
C ILE A 247 -4.76 -6.54 -16.27
N ASN A 248 -3.61 -6.13 -16.81
CA ASN A 248 -3.29 -4.78 -17.27
C ASN A 248 -3.63 -3.67 -16.23
N PRO A 249 -3.04 -3.72 -15.01
CA PRO A 249 -3.39 -2.81 -13.93
C PRO A 249 -2.91 -1.38 -14.22
N HIS A 250 -3.39 -0.39 -13.47
CA HIS A 250 -2.97 1.01 -13.65
C HIS A 250 -1.52 1.22 -13.20
N TYR A 251 -1.13 0.54 -12.12
CA TYR A 251 0.23 0.59 -11.57
C TYR A 251 0.75 -0.82 -11.31
N ILE A 252 2.03 -1.03 -11.63
CA ILE A 252 2.79 -2.24 -11.32
C ILE A 252 4.00 -1.79 -10.50
N ARG A 253 4.07 -2.19 -9.22
CA ARG A 253 5.08 -1.67 -8.27
C ARG A 253 6.07 -2.75 -7.85
N SER A 254 7.36 -2.46 -8.06
CA SER A 254 8.45 -3.32 -7.62
C SER A 254 8.68 -3.20 -6.11
N ARG A 255 8.68 -4.34 -5.43
CA ARG A 255 9.03 -4.50 -4.02
C ARG A 255 10.08 -5.61 -3.88
N PRO A 256 11.35 -5.32 -4.21
CA PRO A 256 12.39 -6.35 -4.29
C PRO A 256 12.45 -7.19 -3.01
N PHE A 257 12.50 -8.50 -3.17
CA PHE A 257 12.50 -9.42 -2.06
C PHE A 257 13.85 -9.40 -1.37
N THR A 258 13.82 -9.25 -0.05
CA THR A 258 14.96 -9.46 0.83
C THR A 258 14.51 -10.38 1.95
N PRO A 259 15.13 -11.57 2.09
CA PRO A 259 14.86 -12.46 3.22
C PRO A 259 15.05 -11.71 4.55
N ARG A 260 14.00 -11.64 5.37
CA ARG A 260 14.02 -10.93 6.65
C ARG A 260 14.25 -11.92 7.80
N PRO A 261 15.24 -11.69 8.68
CA PRO A 261 15.39 -12.45 9.92
C PRO A 261 14.08 -12.53 10.70
N GLY A 262 13.80 -13.70 11.29
CA GLY A 262 12.55 -13.94 12.03
C GLY A 262 11.34 -14.35 11.17
N THR A 263 11.45 -14.37 9.84
CA THR A 263 10.39 -14.89 8.97
C THR A 263 10.56 -16.40 8.71
N ILE A 264 9.44 -17.11 8.48
CA ILE A 264 9.46 -18.54 8.13
C ILE A 264 10.27 -18.76 6.86
N PHE A 265 10.14 -17.86 5.88
CA PHE A 265 10.89 -17.95 4.63
C PHE A 265 12.40 -17.90 4.87
N TYR A 266 12.87 -16.99 5.73
CA TYR A 266 14.28 -16.88 6.09
C TYR A 266 14.79 -18.15 6.80
N GLY A 267 14.01 -18.68 7.76
CA GLY A 267 14.39 -19.91 8.48
C GLY A 267 14.52 -21.14 7.58
N ASN A 268 13.74 -21.19 6.49
CA ASN A 268 13.76 -22.29 5.53
C ASN A 268 14.70 -22.04 4.33
N ALA A 269 15.53 -20.98 4.35
CA ALA A 269 16.36 -20.61 3.21
C ALA A 269 17.29 -21.73 2.72
N SER A 270 17.76 -22.61 3.63
CA SER A 270 18.58 -23.79 3.30
C SER A 270 17.80 -24.94 2.66
N GLN A 271 16.47 -25.00 2.84
CA GLN A 271 15.59 -26.06 2.32
C GLN A 271 14.82 -25.64 1.07
N ASN A 272 14.63 -24.34 0.86
CA ASN A 272 13.77 -23.85 -0.21
C ASN A 272 14.41 -23.83 -1.61
N ASP A 273 15.62 -24.38 -1.77
CA ASP A 273 16.33 -24.46 -3.06
C ASP A 273 16.36 -23.09 -3.79
N HIS A 274 16.54 -22.02 -3.01
CA HIS A 274 16.63 -20.64 -3.50
C HIS A 274 18.08 -20.21 -3.38
N GLY A 275 18.90 -20.45 -4.41
CA GLY A 275 20.23 -19.87 -4.46
C GLY A 275 20.14 -18.34 -4.34
N PRO A 276 21.01 -17.69 -3.55
CA PRO A 276 20.97 -16.24 -3.37
C PRO A 276 21.19 -15.54 -4.72
N MET A 277 20.42 -14.49 -4.97
CA MET A 277 20.57 -13.64 -6.15
C MET A 277 21.50 -12.47 -5.81
N SER A 278 22.46 -12.20 -6.69
CA SER A 278 23.20 -10.94 -6.68
C SER A 278 22.28 -9.79 -7.11
N PRO A 279 22.68 -8.54 -6.90
CA PRO A 279 21.99 -7.38 -7.47
C PRO A 279 21.81 -7.51 -9.00
N GLY A 280 22.85 -7.95 -9.73
CA GLY A 280 22.79 -8.22 -11.17
C GLY A 280 21.80 -9.32 -11.57
N ASP A 281 21.71 -10.41 -10.79
CA ASP A 281 20.70 -11.46 -11.02
C ASP A 281 19.27 -10.89 -10.89
N GLN A 282 19.03 -10.00 -9.91
CA GLN A 282 17.71 -9.37 -9.74
C GLN A 282 17.40 -8.41 -10.88
N LEU A 283 18.38 -7.62 -11.34
CA LEU A 283 18.23 -6.77 -12.51
C LEU A 283 17.90 -7.58 -13.78
N LEU A 284 18.54 -8.74 -13.95
CA LEU A 284 18.25 -9.65 -15.05
C LEU A 284 16.81 -10.19 -14.98
N GLU A 285 16.34 -10.60 -13.80
CA GLU A 285 14.94 -11.05 -13.60
C GLU A 285 13.95 -9.92 -13.92
N ILE A 286 14.23 -8.70 -13.47
CA ILE A 286 13.41 -7.52 -13.78
C ILE A 286 13.41 -7.26 -15.27
N ARG A 287 14.57 -7.32 -15.94
CA ARG A 287 14.68 -7.13 -17.39
C ARG A 287 13.81 -8.15 -18.14
N GLN A 288 13.91 -9.43 -17.81
CA GLN A 288 13.09 -10.49 -18.39
C GLN A 288 11.59 -10.27 -18.15
N THR A 289 11.22 -9.82 -16.95
CA THR A 289 9.82 -9.49 -16.62
C THR A 289 9.33 -8.36 -17.52
N LEU A 290 10.07 -7.25 -17.60
CA LEU A 290 9.67 -6.07 -18.38
C LEU A 290 9.69 -6.32 -19.89
N GLU A 291 10.61 -7.15 -20.39
CA GLU A 291 10.62 -7.60 -21.79
C GLU A 291 9.32 -8.31 -22.16
N ALA A 292 8.84 -9.21 -21.29
CA ALA A 292 7.61 -9.96 -21.46
C ALA A 292 6.32 -9.18 -21.16
N LEU A 293 6.41 -8.01 -20.51
CA LEU A 293 5.24 -7.17 -20.23
C LEU A 293 4.71 -6.50 -21.50
N ASP A 294 3.41 -6.59 -21.70
CA ASP A 294 2.63 -5.91 -22.73
C ASP A 294 1.40 -5.29 -22.07
N VAL A 295 1.57 -4.06 -21.57
CA VAL A 295 0.63 -3.36 -20.71
C VAL A 295 0.65 -1.86 -20.99
N THR A 296 -0.39 -1.17 -20.55
CA THR A 296 -0.51 0.31 -20.55
C THR A 296 -0.29 0.90 -19.15
N SER A 297 0.36 0.13 -18.27
CA SER A 297 0.55 0.46 -16.86
C SER A 297 1.64 1.50 -16.62
N ARG A 298 1.67 2.06 -15.41
CA ARG A 298 2.86 2.72 -14.85
C ARG A 298 3.70 1.74 -14.06
N ILE A 299 4.98 1.58 -14.43
CA ILE A 299 5.92 0.71 -13.72
C ILE A 299 6.68 1.53 -12.68
N CYS A 300 6.52 1.22 -11.39
CA CYS A 300 7.05 2.01 -10.27
C CYS A 300 8.15 1.26 -9.50
N PHE A 301 9.23 1.98 -9.18
CA PHE A 301 10.34 1.53 -8.34
C PHE A 301 10.43 2.39 -7.06
N ASP A 302 9.28 2.86 -6.56
CA ASP A 302 9.07 3.85 -5.50
C ASP A 302 9.41 3.40 -4.06
N HIS A 303 9.90 2.17 -3.90
CA HIS A 303 10.29 1.64 -2.60
C HIS A 303 11.82 1.67 -2.46
N ALA A 304 12.32 2.02 -1.28
CA ALA A 304 13.76 2.11 -0.98
C ALA A 304 14.53 0.81 -1.24
N GLY A 305 13.85 -0.34 -1.26
CA GLY A 305 14.42 -1.63 -1.66
C GLY A 305 14.83 -1.72 -3.13
N ASN A 306 14.44 -0.76 -3.99
CA ASN A 306 14.96 -0.61 -5.34
C ASN A 306 16.25 0.24 -5.25
N TYR A 307 17.34 -0.40 -4.82
CA TYR A 307 18.59 0.26 -4.43
C TYR A 307 19.67 0.26 -5.51
N TRP A 308 19.46 -0.42 -6.64
CA TRP A 308 20.49 -0.55 -7.69
C TRP A 308 20.94 0.81 -8.19
N SER A 309 22.25 0.94 -8.38
CA SER A 309 22.89 2.20 -8.77
C SER A 309 23.72 2.03 -10.04
N GLY A 310 23.91 3.13 -10.77
CA GLY A 310 24.84 3.19 -11.88
C GLY A 310 26.27 3.50 -11.44
N GLN A 311 27.19 3.54 -12.40
CA GLN A 311 28.60 3.90 -12.20
C GLN A 311 28.82 5.28 -11.56
N ASP A 312 27.86 6.20 -11.70
CA ASP A 312 27.90 7.54 -11.11
C ASP A 312 27.44 7.58 -9.64
N GLY A 313 27.15 6.42 -9.04
CA GLY A 313 26.68 6.27 -7.67
C GLY A 313 25.22 6.69 -7.46
N ARG A 314 24.50 7.08 -8.53
CA ARG A 314 23.09 7.45 -8.47
C ARG A 314 22.21 6.23 -8.69
N LEU A 315 20.98 6.28 -8.15
CA LEU A 315 19.98 5.25 -8.36
C LEU A 315 19.72 5.04 -9.85
N LEU A 316 19.74 3.78 -10.27
CA LEU A 316 19.54 3.35 -11.66
C LEU A 316 18.11 3.62 -12.14
N LEU A 317 17.14 3.40 -11.24
CA LEU A 317 15.71 3.55 -11.50
C LEU A 317 15.13 4.63 -10.59
N SER A 318 14.26 5.48 -11.14
CA SER A 318 13.62 6.56 -10.39
C SER A 318 12.67 6.01 -9.33
N GLN A 319 12.80 6.48 -8.10
CA GLN A 319 11.88 6.18 -6.99
C GLN A 319 10.60 7.07 -7.01
N SER A 320 10.12 7.43 -8.20
CA SER A 320 8.87 8.19 -8.38
C SER A 320 7.63 7.33 -8.13
N TYR A 321 6.64 7.88 -7.43
CA TYR A 321 5.34 7.22 -7.22
C TYR A 321 4.51 7.03 -8.49
N GLU A 322 4.77 7.83 -9.53
CA GLU A 322 4.13 7.74 -10.85
C GLU A 322 4.93 6.89 -11.86
N GLY A 323 6.13 6.45 -11.47
CA GLY A 323 6.94 5.51 -12.24
C GLY A 323 7.14 5.91 -13.71
N TYR A 324 7.25 4.89 -14.55
CA TYR A 324 7.47 5.01 -15.99
C TYR A 324 6.22 4.54 -16.74
N PRO A 325 5.61 5.36 -17.61
CA PRO A 325 4.47 4.95 -18.42
C PRO A 325 4.90 3.94 -19.49
N PHE A 326 4.17 2.83 -19.57
CA PHE A 326 4.31 1.83 -20.64
C PHE A 326 3.21 2.01 -21.68
N PRO A 327 3.52 1.77 -22.98
CA PRO A 327 4.79 1.24 -23.51
C PRO A 327 5.88 2.30 -23.77
N GLU A 328 5.60 3.60 -23.63
CA GLU A 328 6.45 4.69 -24.14
C GLU A 328 7.85 4.71 -23.52
N LYS A 329 7.96 4.30 -22.25
CA LYS A 329 9.23 4.27 -21.51
C LYS A 329 9.84 2.88 -21.37
N LYS A 330 9.27 1.85 -22.01
CA LYS A 330 9.76 0.47 -21.92
C LYS A 330 11.22 0.35 -22.35
N GLN A 331 11.56 0.84 -23.54
CA GLN A 331 12.94 0.78 -24.07
C GLN A 331 13.93 1.58 -23.21
N GLN A 332 13.50 2.72 -22.65
CA GLN A 332 14.33 3.51 -21.74
C GLN A 332 14.70 2.69 -20.49
N ILE A 333 13.75 1.99 -19.88
CA ILE A 333 14.02 1.18 -18.67
C ILE A 333 14.90 -0.02 -19.02
N LEU A 334 14.61 -0.72 -20.12
CA LEU A 334 15.44 -1.88 -20.54
C LEU A 334 16.90 -1.47 -20.75
N ALA A 335 17.16 -0.30 -21.35
CA ALA A 335 18.50 0.23 -21.51
C ALA A 335 19.17 0.61 -20.17
N LEU A 336 18.41 1.07 -19.17
CA LEU A 336 18.93 1.31 -17.81
C LEU A 336 19.30 0.00 -17.13
N LEU A 337 18.43 -1.02 -17.20
CA LEU A 337 18.70 -2.34 -16.62
C LEU A 337 19.94 -2.98 -17.24
N GLU A 338 20.11 -2.88 -18.56
CA GLU A 338 21.30 -3.39 -19.25
C GLU A 338 22.59 -2.78 -18.71
N LYS A 339 22.62 -1.45 -18.49
CA LYS A 339 23.77 -0.77 -17.89
C LYS A 339 24.06 -1.26 -16.47
N GLY A 340 23.01 -1.46 -15.67
CA GLY A 340 23.16 -1.99 -14.31
C GLY A 340 23.70 -3.42 -14.28
N ILE A 341 23.20 -4.29 -15.17
CA ILE A 341 23.67 -5.67 -15.31
C ILE A 341 25.15 -5.70 -15.68
N GLN A 342 25.58 -4.89 -16.66
CA GLN A 342 26.99 -4.81 -17.07
C GLN A 342 27.92 -4.27 -15.98
N TYR A 343 27.39 -3.46 -15.06
CA TYR A 343 28.16 -2.94 -13.93
C TYR A 343 28.35 -3.96 -12.80
N ASP A 344 27.34 -4.80 -12.55
CA ASP A 344 27.35 -5.84 -11.51
C ASP A 344 27.96 -7.18 -11.98
N SER A 345 28.33 -7.30 -13.27
CA SER A 345 28.86 -8.54 -13.90
C SER A 345 30.36 -8.76 -13.71
#